data_AF-A0A3S1ERF6-F1
#
_entry.id   AF-A0A3S1ERF6-F1
#
_cell.length_a   1.000
_cell.length_b   1.000
_cell.length_c   1.000
_cell.angle_alpha   90.00
_cell.angle_beta   90.00
_cell.angle_gamma   90.00
#
_symmetry.space_group_name_H-M   'P 1'
#
loop_
_entity.id
_entity.type
_entity.pdbx_description
1 polymer ?
#
loop_
_entity_poly.entity_id
_entity_poly.type
_entity_poly.pdbx_seq_one_letter_code
_entity_poly.pdbx_strand_id
1 'polypeptide(L)' 'MTDLSWLTARPVAHRGFHDMNKTRCEDTLSAFAAAAERGYAIEC' A
#
# COMPACT_ATOMS: atom_id res chain seq x y z
N MET A 1 20.33 -9.99 -20.79
CA MET A 1 19.99 -9.39 -19.48
C MET A 1 18.58 -9.88 -19.12
N THR A 2 18.37 -10.34 -17.90
CA THR A 2 17.04 -10.81 -17.44
C THR A 2 16.13 -9.62 -17.22
N ASP A 3 14.86 -9.73 -17.64
CA ASP A 3 13.86 -8.68 -17.36
C ASP A 3 13.50 -8.65 -15.87
N LEU A 4 13.62 -7.48 -15.26
CA LEU A 4 13.30 -7.21 -13.85
C LEU A 4 12.12 -6.25 -13.68
N SER A 5 11.39 -5.94 -14.75
CA SER A 5 10.23 -5.04 -14.72
C SER A 5 9.17 -5.46 -13.69
N TRP A 6 9.09 -6.76 -13.38
CA TRP A 6 8.21 -7.33 -12.37
C TRP A 6 8.42 -6.75 -10.97
N LEU A 7 9.64 -6.31 -10.62
CA LEU A 7 10.00 -5.88 -9.27
C LEU A 7 9.29 -4.57 -8.88
N THR A 8 8.94 -3.75 -9.86
CA THR A 8 8.27 -2.45 -9.68
C THR A 8 6.89 -2.39 -10.34
N ALA A 9 6.42 -3.50 -10.90
CA ALA A 9 5.16 -3.56 -11.64
C ALA A 9 3.91 -3.20 -10.79
N ARG A 10 3.99 -3.37 -9.46
CA ARG A 10 2.90 -3.06 -8.53
C ARG A 10 3.45 -2.38 -7.28
N PRO A 11 2.96 -1.19 -6.89
CA PRO A 11 3.40 -0.53 -5.67
C PRO A 11 2.88 -1.24 -4.42
N VAL A 12 3.57 -1.02 -3.31
CA VAL A 12 3.21 -1.50 -1.96
C VAL A 12 2.73 -0.30 -1.14
N ALA A 13 1.64 -0.47 -0.41
CA ALA A 13 1.11 0.55 0.50
C ALA A 13 1.91 0.53 1.81
N HIS A 14 2.83 1.47 1.96
CA HIS A 14 3.64 1.67 3.17
C HIS A 14 2.75 2.14 4.32
N ARG A 15 2.71 1.36 5.41
CA ARG A 15 1.88 1.59 6.60
C ARG A 15 0.38 1.71 6.29
N GLY A 16 -0.07 0.98 5.27
CA GLY A 16 -1.42 1.04 4.70
C GLY A 16 -1.65 2.22 3.74
N PHE A 17 -2.82 2.28 3.08
CA PHE A 17 -3.13 3.35 2.12
C PHE A 17 -3.66 4.60 2.83
N HIS A 18 -2.85 5.24 3.67
CA HIS A 18 -3.26 6.38 4.52
C HIS A 18 -3.30 7.73 3.78
N ASP A 19 -3.83 8.78 4.41
CA ASP A 19 -3.97 10.13 3.80
C ASP A 19 -3.11 11.20 4.49
N MET A 20 -1.93 10.78 4.98
CA MET A 20 -1.08 11.57 5.88
C MET A 20 -1.80 11.95 7.18
N ASN A 21 -2.63 11.03 7.69
CA ASN A 21 -3.32 11.13 8.98
C ASN A 21 -4.29 12.33 9.07
N LYS A 22 -4.87 12.76 7.94
CA LYS A 22 -5.92 13.78 7.92
C LYS A 22 -7.27 13.20 8.33
N THR A 23 -7.63 12.05 7.75
CA THR A 23 -8.87 11.33 8.04
C THR A 23 -8.66 9.82 8.14
N ARG A 24 -7.51 9.33 7.65
CA ARG A 24 -7.14 7.91 7.65
C ARG A 24 -5.67 7.80 8.06
N CYS A 25 -5.45 7.39 9.31
CA CYS A 25 -4.12 7.28 9.87
C CYS A 25 -3.36 6.06 9.37
N GLU A 26 -2.05 6.18 9.25
CA GLU A 26 -1.11 5.05 9.09
C GLU A 26 -1.28 4.00 10.19
N ASP A 27 -0.96 2.73 9.87
CA ASP A 27 -1.04 1.58 10.78
C ASP A 27 -2.43 1.35 11.43
N THR A 28 -3.49 1.68 10.68
CA THR A 28 -4.86 1.44 11.13
C THR A 28 -5.62 0.52 10.19
N LEU A 29 -6.66 -0.12 10.73
CA LEU A 29 -7.56 -0.98 9.95
C LEU A 29 -8.20 -0.24 8.77
N SER A 30 -8.46 1.07 8.88
CA SER A 30 -9.02 1.84 7.77
C SER A 30 -7.99 2.05 6.64
N ALA A 31 -6.72 2.27 6.95
CA ALA A 31 -5.64 2.31 5.95
C ALA A 31 -5.39 0.95 5.29
N PHE A 32 -5.44 -0.14 6.07
CA PHE A 32 -5.29 -1.50 5.55
C PHE A 32 -6.46 -1.91 4.65
N ALA A 33 -7.70 -1.61 5.06
CA ALA A 33 -8.88 -1.85 4.23
C ALA A 33 -8.80 -1.09 2.89
N ALA A 34 -8.37 0.17 2.93
CA ALA A 34 -8.23 0.99 1.72
C ALA A 34 -7.12 0.50 0.76
N ALA A 35 -6.07 -0.16 1.29
CA ALA A 35 -5.03 -0.81 0.49
C ALA A 35 -5.53 -2.12 -0.13
N ALA A 36 -6.25 -2.95 0.64
CA ALA A 36 -6.85 -4.19 0.15
C ALA A 36 -7.88 -3.95 -0.95
N GLU A 37 -8.74 -2.93 -0.79
CA GLU A 37 -9.73 -2.52 -1.81
C GLU A 37 -9.07 -2.14 -3.15
N ARG A 38 -7.87 -1.53 -3.08
CA ARG A 38 -7.09 -1.13 -4.26
C ARG A 38 -6.17 -2.23 -4.81
N GLY A 39 -6.13 -3.38 -4.14
CA GLY A 39 -5.29 -4.50 -4.55
C GLY A 39 -3.78 -4.25 -4.38
N TYR A 40 -3.40 -3.43 -3.39
CA TYR A 40 -2.01 -3.24 -2.99
C TYR A 40 -1.61 -4.25 -1.92
N ALA A 41 -0.36 -4.73 -2.00
CA ALA A 41 0.28 -5.33 -0.83
C ALA A 41 0.50 -4.26 0.24
N ILE A 42 0.55 -4.68 1.50
CA ILE A 42 0.64 -3.78 2.65
C ILE A 42 1.97 -4.03 3.35
N GLU A 43 2.66 -2.95 3.71
CA GLU A 43 3.72 -2.96 4.71
C GLU A 43 3.15 -2.38 6.02
N CYS A 44 3.56 -2.95 7.15
CA CYS A 44 3.02 -2.70 8.50
C CYS A 44 4.16 -2.62 9.51
#